data_AF-A0A100HHP0-F1
#
_entry.id   AF-A0A100HHP0-F1
#
_cell.length_a   1.000
_cell.length_b   1.000
_cell.length_c   1.000
_cell.angle_alpha   90.00
_cell.angle_beta   90.00
_cell.angle_gamma   90.00
#
_symmetry.space_group_name_H-M   'P 1'
#
loop_
_entity.id
_entity.type
_entity.pdbx_description
1 polymer ?
#
loop_
_entity_poly.entity_id
_entity_poly.type
_entity_poly.pdbx_seq_one_letter_code
_entity_poly.pdbx_strand_id
1 'polypeptide(L)'
;MSASPEAAPPESARPELAGARTSPLLAGLNRVRARAGLQTVTAEAAWQAGCAGHARYLVREDRAEHRQDPASPFRSAAGEACAPGHYFVSSRAESGPERALTYWLGGAFHLPQLIDPRLTRVAAGVAHDAAGAFQSAVVLDVRRGLTGTGRYPVRYPGPGQAAPSLRAATGEWPDALAGCPAVAARGAPVALLLGPDRAGEVSGVTLRVNGQAVGACLLTASTFTGANEAETRVGRAVLAAQGAALALPDAPLPTGADVQVSFDTPRGPVAWAFRTQP
;
A
#
# COMPACT_ATOMS: atom_id res chain seq x y z
N MET A 1 -68.91 -1.99 33.17
CA MET A 1 -67.74 -2.86 32.96
C MET A 1 -67.22 -2.57 31.57
N SER A 2 -66.33 -1.57 31.43
CA SER A 2 -65.74 -1.18 30.16
C SER A 2 -64.37 -1.85 30.04
N ALA A 3 -64.21 -2.71 29.04
CA ALA A 3 -62.94 -3.35 28.74
C ALA A 3 -62.04 -2.35 27.99
N SER A 4 -60.86 -2.08 28.54
CA SER A 4 -59.77 -1.38 27.86
C SER A 4 -59.21 -2.26 26.73
N PRO A 5 -58.85 -1.70 25.56
CA PRO A 5 -58.11 -2.44 24.55
C PRO A 5 -56.66 -2.63 24.98
N GLU A 6 -56.22 -3.88 25.02
CA GLU A 6 -54.84 -4.28 25.31
C GLU A 6 -53.93 -3.92 24.13
N ALA A 7 -52.89 -3.15 24.41
CA ALA A 7 -51.95 -2.65 23.42
C ALA A 7 -51.06 -3.78 22.88
N ALA A 8 -50.85 -3.79 21.56
CA ALA A 8 -49.92 -4.71 20.91
C ALA A 8 -48.49 -4.54 21.46
N PRO A 9 -47.71 -5.62 21.59
CA PRO A 9 -46.34 -5.55 22.10
C PRO A 9 -45.45 -4.76 21.13
N PRO A 10 -44.45 -4.01 21.62
CA PRO A 10 -43.56 -3.26 20.75
C PRO A 10 -42.78 -4.23 19.87
N GLU A 11 -42.88 -4.02 18.56
CA GLU A 11 -42.09 -4.70 17.55
C GLU A 11 -40.60 -4.49 17.88
N SER A 12 -39.94 -5.59 18.24
CA SER A 12 -38.50 -5.65 18.44
C SER A 12 -37.81 -4.99 17.25
N ALA A 13 -37.19 -3.84 17.51
CA ALA A 13 -36.34 -3.17 16.54
C ALA A 13 -35.27 -4.17 16.10
N ARG A 14 -35.41 -4.67 14.86
CA ARG A 14 -34.35 -5.39 14.18
C ARG A 14 -33.11 -4.49 14.24
N PRO A 15 -31.94 -4.99 14.67
CA PRO A 15 -30.73 -4.20 14.56
C PRO A 15 -30.54 -3.91 13.09
N GLU A 16 -30.77 -2.65 12.73
CA GLU A 16 -30.37 -2.07 11.46
C GLU A 16 -28.91 -2.47 11.29
N LEU A 17 -28.61 -3.28 10.26
CA LEU A 17 -27.25 -3.57 9.85
C LEU A 17 -26.60 -2.21 9.61
N ALA A 18 -25.92 -1.70 10.64
CA ALA A 18 -25.18 -0.47 10.58
C ALA A 18 -24.11 -0.70 9.51
N GLY A 19 -24.41 -0.29 8.28
CA GLY A 19 -23.50 -0.33 7.16
C GLY A 19 -22.27 0.42 7.62
N ALA A 20 -21.21 -0.32 7.96
CA ALA A 20 -19.95 0.27 8.37
C ALA A 20 -19.54 1.21 7.23
N ARG A 21 -19.62 2.52 7.47
CA ARG A 21 -19.20 3.51 6.48
C ARG A 21 -17.76 3.16 6.10
N THR A 22 -17.56 2.77 4.84
CA THR A 22 -16.24 2.46 4.30
C THR A 22 -15.34 3.65 4.54
N SER A 23 -14.24 3.47 5.27
CA SER A 23 -13.31 4.57 5.52
C SER A 23 -12.74 5.11 4.20
N PRO A 24 -12.41 6.42 4.11
CA PRO A 24 -11.76 6.97 2.90
C PRO A 24 -10.51 6.19 2.50
N LEU A 25 -9.77 5.67 3.48
CA LEU A 25 -8.60 4.82 3.23
C LEU A 25 -8.96 3.52 2.54
N LEU A 26 -9.97 2.80 3.04
CA LEU A 26 -10.42 1.53 2.47
C LEU A 26 -11.00 1.75 1.06
N ALA A 27 -11.77 2.81 0.86
CA ALA A 27 -12.28 3.19 -0.44
C ALA A 27 -11.13 3.50 -1.42
N GLY A 28 -10.11 4.25 -0.95
CA GLY A 28 -8.91 4.55 -1.71
C GLY A 28 -8.12 3.30 -2.09
N LEU A 29 -7.84 2.42 -1.13
CA LEU A 29 -7.17 1.14 -1.36
C LEU A 29 -7.93 0.29 -2.40
N ASN A 30 -9.25 0.21 -2.28
CA ASN A 30 -10.07 -0.54 -3.24
C ASN A 30 -10.06 0.07 -4.64
N ARG A 31 -9.92 1.40 -4.79
CA ARG A 31 -9.67 2.03 -6.09
C ARG A 31 -8.29 1.66 -6.67
N VAL A 32 -7.26 1.59 -5.82
CA VAL A 32 -5.92 1.13 -6.23
C VAL A 32 -5.98 -0.32 -6.72
N ARG A 33 -6.64 -1.19 -5.96
CA ARG A 33 -6.82 -2.60 -6.31
C ARG A 33 -7.63 -2.78 -7.59
N ALA A 34 -8.69 -2.00 -7.80
CA ALA A 34 -9.45 -2.01 -9.04
C ALA A 34 -8.58 -1.63 -10.26
N ARG A 35 -7.68 -0.66 -10.12
CA ARG A 35 -6.68 -0.32 -11.17
C ARG A 35 -5.67 -1.44 -11.43
N ALA A 36 -5.53 -2.41 -10.53
CA ALA A 36 -4.74 -3.63 -10.75
C ALA A 36 -5.59 -4.81 -11.29
N GLY A 37 -6.90 -4.63 -11.49
CA GLY A 37 -7.82 -5.71 -11.84
C GLY A 37 -8.11 -6.68 -10.69
N LEU A 38 -7.93 -6.25 -9.44
CA LEU A 38 -8.09 -7.10 -8.25
C LEU A 38 -9.45 -6.92 -7.59
N GLN A 39 -9.85 -7.95 -6.86
CA GLN A 39 -10.99 -7.89 -5.95
C GLN A 39 -10.73 -6.89 -4.82
N THR A 40 -11.81 -6.27 -4.35
CA THR A 40 -11.78 -5.39 -3.19
C THR A 40 -11.44 -6.17 -1.92
N VAL A 41 -10.89 -5.47 -0.94
CA VAL A 41 -10.68 -5.98 0.43
C VAL A 41 -11.73 -5.41 1.36
N THR A 42 -12.00 -6.12 2.45
CA THR A 42 -12.92 -5.70 3.49
C THR A 42 -12.18 -5.18 4.73
N ALA A 43 -12.81 -4.27 5.48
CA ALA A 43 -12.32 -3.92 6.80
C ALA A 43 -12.45 -5.12 7.76
N GLU A 44 -11.43 -5.33 8.59
CA GLU A 44 -11.48 -6.27 9.71
C GLU A 44 -11.66 -5.49 11.02
N ALA A 45 -12.90 -5.48 11.51
CA ALA A 45 -13.29 -4.68 12.67
C ALA A 45 -12.48 -5.05 13.92
N ALA A 46 -12.13 -6.33 14.09
CA ALA A 46 -11.41 -6.82 15.27
C ALA A 46 -9.98 -6.24 15.38
N TRP A 47 -9.39 -5.76 14.29
CA TRP A 47 -8.01 -5.25 14.27
C TRP A 47 -7.93 -3.72 14.39
N GLN A 48 -9.06 -3.01 14.21
CA GLN A 48 -9.09 -1.54 14.11
C GLN A 48 -8.54 -0.84 15.35
N ALA A 49 -8.93 -1.30 16.54
CA ALA A 49 -8.45 -0.73 17.79
C ALA A 49 -6.93 -0.87 17.92
N GLY A 50 -6.35 -1.97 17.44
CA GLY A 50 -4.91 -2.18 17.41
C GLY A 50 -4.20 -1.19 16.50
N CYS A 51 -4.68 -1.02 15.27
CA CYS A 51 -4.07 -0.08 14.34
C CYS A 51 -4.19 1.38 14.80
N ALA A 52 -5.33 1.76 15.41
CA ALA A 52 -5.46 3.06 16.06
C ALA A 52 -4.50 3.21 17.26
N GLY A 53 -4.30 2.15 18.04
CA GLY A 53 -3.34 2.11 19.12
C GLY A 53 -1.90 2.31 18.64
N HIS A 54 -1.51 1.68 17.53
CA HIS A 54 -0.18 1.90 16.94
C HIS A 54 -0.02 3.30 16.36
N ALA A 55 -1.03 3.85 15.69
CA ALA A 55 -0.98 5.23 15.21
C ALA A 55 -0.78 6.23 16.37
N ARG A 56 -1.48 6.01 17.51
CA ARG A 56 -1.29 6.82 18.72
C ARG A 56 0.11 6.68 19.32
N TYR A 57 0.65 5.46 19.33
CA TYR A 57 2.02 5.21 19.76
C TYR A 57 3.02 6.03 18.95
N LEU A 58 2.93 5.99 17.62
CA LEU A 58 3.88 6.69 16.72
C LEU A 58 3.93 8.21 16.99
N VAL A 59 2.77 8.85 17.16
CA VAL A 59 2.73 10.31 17.44
C VAL A 59 3.12 10.65 18.88
N ARG A 60 2.83 9.78 19.86
CA ARG A 60 3.12 10.04 21.29
C ARG A 60 4.56 9.80 21.66
N GLU A 61 5.19 8.80 21.04
CA GLU A 61 6.62 8.50 21.22
C GLU A 61 7.50 9.30 20.27
N ASP A 62 6.91 9.98 19.28
CA ASP A 62 7.61 10.72 18.24
C ASP A 62 8.55 9.83 17.41
N ARG A 63 8.03 8.66 16.98
CA ARG A 63 8.80 7.62 16.27
C ARG A 63 8.12 7.17 14.99
N ALA A 64 8.94 6.70 14.05
CA ALA A 64 8.56 6.15 12.76
C ALA A 64 9.10 4.72 12.65
N GLU A 65 8.34 3.72 13.08
CA GLU A 65 8.84 2.35 13.16
C GLU A 65 7.75 1.27 13.12
N HIS A 66 8.16 0.03 12.82
CA HIS A 66 7.28 -1.14 12.68
C HIS A 66 7.14 -1.99 13.96
N ARG A 67 7.39 -1.40 15.14
CA ARG A 67 7.32 -2.05 16.45
C ARG A 67 7.03 -1.02 17.53
N GLN A 68 6.67 -1.46 18.72
CA GLN A 68 6.54 -0.61 19.91
C GLN A 68 7.61 -0.99 20.92
N ASP A 69 8.24 0.01 21.52
CA ASP A 69 9.12 -0.18 22.66
C ASP A 69 8.38 -0.86 23.82
N PRO A 70 8.85 -2.04 24.29
CA PRO A 70 8.30 -2.72 25.47
C PRO A 70 8.18 -1.86 26.72
N ALA A 71 9.05 -0.85 26.89
CA ALA A 71 9.09 0.02 28.05
C ALA A 71 8.19 1.27 27.92
N SER A 72 7.64 1.55 26.74
CA SER A 72 6.80 2.72 26.52
C SER A 72 5.45 2.61 27.25
N PRO A 73 4.98 3.66 27.94
CA PRO A 73 3.65 3.70 28.54
C PRO A 73 2.53 3.74 27.49
N PHE A 74 2.82 4.05 26.23
CA PHE A 74 1.86 4.09 25.13
C PHE A 74 1.79 2.77 24.36
N ARG A 75 2.60 1.78 24.73
CA ARG A 75 2.55 0.44 24.16
C ARG A 75 1.23 -0.26 24.46
N SER A 76 0.75 -1.05 23.52
CA SER A 76 -0.30 -2.05 23.76
C SER A 76 -0.06 -3.31 22.92
N ALA A 77 -0.49 -4.48 23.42
CA ALA A 77 -0.36 -5.72 22.65
C ALA A 77 -1.11 -5.67 21.32
N ALA A 78 -2.30 -5.04 21.29
CA ALA A 78 -3.06 -4.85 20.06
C ALA A 78 -2.37 -3.88 19.08
N GLY A 79 -1.73 -2.83 19.60
CA GLY A 79 -0.90 -1.91 18.81
C GLY A 79 0.30 -2.61 18.19
N GLU A 80 1.04 -3.36 18.99
CA GLU A 80 2.16 -4.19 18.53
C GLU A 80 1.75 -5.17 17.43
N ALA A 81 0.55 -5.76 17.51
CA ALA A 81 0.06 -6.66 16.48
C ALA A 81 -0.20 -5.98 15.12
N CYS A 82 -0.46 -4.66 15.08
CA CYS A 82 -0.65 -3.90 13.85
C CYS A 82 0.61 -3.14 13.39
N ALA A 83 1.57 -2.90 14.29
CA ALA A 83 2.83 -2.21 14.02
C ALA A 83 3.57 -2.66 12.76
N PRO A 84 3.60 -3.96 12.43
CA PRO A 84 4.35 -4.41 11.28
C PRO A 84 3.66 -4.18 9.92
N GLY A 85 2.45 -3.62 9.91
CA GLY A 85 1.77 -3.14 8.72
C GLY A 85 2.41 -1.88 8.14
N HIS A 86 1.75 -1.23 7.19
CA HIS A 86 2.18 0.06 6.68
C HIS A 86 1.95 1.15 7.72
N TYR A 87 2.89 2.08 7.84
CA TYR A 87 2.67 3.33 8.57
C TYR A 87 3.08 4.52 7.70
N PHE A 88 2.55 5.67 8.07
CA PHE A 88 2.90 6.97 7.53
C PHE A 88 2.84 7.96 8.69
N VAL A 89 3.90 8.74 8.89
CA VAL A 89 3.94 9.82 9.88
C VAL A 89 4.20 11.16 9.20
N SER A 90 3.74 12.25 9.80
CA SER A 90 3.91 13.59 9.25
C SER A 90 3.99 14.63 10.35
N SER A 91 4.82 15.64 10.17
CA SER A 91 4.89 16.83 11.03
C SER A 91 3.74 17.80 10.85
N ARG A 92 2.75 17.45 10.03
CA ARG A 92 1.56 18.26 9.77
C ARG A 92 0.32 17.57 10.33
N ALA A 93 -0.34 18.22 11.28
CA ALA A 93 -1.54 17.67 11.93
C ALA A 93 -2.67 17.33 10.95
N GLU A 94 -2.79 18.04 9.83
CA GLU A 94 -3.84 17.80 8.82
C GLU A 94 -3.53 16.64 7.86
N SER A 95 -2.34 16.03 7.93
CA SER A 95 -2.05 14.89 7.06
C SER A 95 -2.92 13.69 7.46
N GLY A 96 -3.59 13.12 6.46
CA GLY A 96 -4.55 12.04 6.68
C GLY A 96 -4.40 10.89 5.70
N PRO A 97 -5.40 9.99 5.66
CA PRO A 97 -5.37 8.77 4.86
C PRO A 97 -5.05 8.94 3.38
N GLU A 98 -5.48 10.03 2.74
CA GLU A 98 -5.23 10.27 1.32
C GLU A 98 -3.75 10.50 1.02
N ARG A 99 -3.07 11.25 1.90
CA ARG A 99 -1.63 11.51 1.79
C ARG A 99 -0.82 10.25 2.09
N ALA A 100 -1.22 9.48 3.11
CA ALA A 100 -0.61 8.18 3.41
C ALA A 100 -0.74 7.21 2.23
N LEU A 101 -1.94 7.10 1.63
CA LEU A 101 -2.14 6.24 0.47
C LEU A 101 -1.33 6.69 -0.74
N THR A 102 -1.21 8.01 -0.97
CA THR A 102 -0.38 8.56 -2.05
C THR A 102 1.10 8.22 -1.84
N TYR A 103 1.58 8.31 -0.60
CA TYR A 103 2.92 7.90 -0.23
C TYR A 103 3.14 6.39 -0.46
N TRP A 104 2.24 5.52 0.02
CA TRP A 104 2.36 4.08 -0.17
C TRP A 104 2.21 3.64 -1.63
N LEU A 105 1.45 4.38 -2.45
CA LEU A 105 1.35 4.19 -3.89
C LEU A 105 2.66 4.52 -4.62
N GLY A 106 3.38 5.54 -4.15
CA GLY A 106 4.70 5.91 -4.66
C GLY A 106 5.83 5.04 -4.08
N GLY A 107 5.58 4.31 -2.99
CA GLY A 107 6.57 3.50 -2.29
C GLY A 107 6.81 2.15 -2.96
N ALA A 108 8.07 1.82 -3.21
CA ALA A 108 8.45 0.58 -3.89
C ALA A 108 8.21 -0.66 -3.02
N PHE A 109 8.37 -0.53 -1.70
CA PHE A 109 8.13 -1.65 -0.77
C PHE A 109 6.71 -1.66 -0.21
N HIS A 110 6.01 -0.53 -0.27
CA HIS A 110 4.60 -0.44 0.10
C HIS A 110 3.66 -0.97 -1.00
N LEU A 111 3.79 -0.48 -2.24
CA LEU A 111 2.85 -0.77 -3.32
C LEU A 111 2.58 -2.28 -3.54
N PRO A 112 3.60 -3.16 -3.62
CA PRO A 112 3.39 -4.59 -3.85
C PRO A 112 2.45 -5.25 -2.83
N GLN A 113 2.49 -4.80 -1.57
CA GLN A 113 1.64 -5.34 -0.51
C GLN A 113 0.18 -4.90 -0.67
N LEU A 114 -0.07 -3.68 -1.18
CA LEU A 114 -1.42 -3.16 -1.43
C LEU A 114 -2.13 -3.92 -2.58
N ILE A 115 -1.35 -4.30 -3.60
CA ILE A 115 -1.83 -5.00 -4.80
C ILE A 115 -1.56 -6.51 -4.74
N ASP A 116 -1.23 -7.06 -3.57
CA ASP A 116 -1.09 -8.50 -3.42
C ASP A 116 -2.48 -9.14 -3.62
N PRO A 117 -2.65 -10.08 -4.57
CA PRO A 117 -3.94 -10.70 -4.83
C PRO A 117 -4.39 -11.65 -3.70
N ARG A 118 -3.50 -11.99 -2.75
CA ARG A 118 -3.83 -12.77 -1.55
C ARG A 118 -4.41 -11.90 -0.44
N LEU A 119 -4.27 -10.57 -0.52
CA LEU A 119 -4.85 -9.66 0.48
C LEU A 119 -6.37 -9.66 0.35
N THR A 120 -7.06 -10.03 1.43
CA THR A 120 -8.55 -10.07 1.48
C THR A 120 -9.13 -9.16 2.55
N ARG A 121 -8.37 -8.87 3.61
CA ARG A 121 -8.81 -8.07 4.76
C ARG A 121 -7.76 -7.05 5.16
N VAL A 122 -8.17 -5.91 5.69
CA VAL A 122 -7.27 -4.88 6.22
C VAL A 122 -7.87 -4.19 7.44
N ALA A 123 -7.03 -3.54 8.23
CA ALA A 123 -7.48 -2.61 9.26
C ALA A 123 -6.62 -1.35 9.25
N ALA A 124 -7.20 -0.23 9.66
CA ALA A 124 -6.60 1.08 9.60
C ALA A 124 -6.73 1.84 10.92
N GLY A 125 -5.69 2.59 11.26
CA GLY A 125 -5.68 3.51 12.39
C GLY A 125 -5.22 4.89 11.95
N VAL A 126 -5.78 5.93 12.57
CA VAL A 126 -5.32 7.31 12.41
C VAL A 126 -5.20 7.92 13.80
N ALA A 127 -4.13 8.69 14.02
CA ALA A 127 -3.95 9.49 15.23
C ALA A 127 -3.35 10.85 14.87
N HIS A 128 -3.70 11.85 15.67
CA HIS A 128 -3.16 13.20 15.58
C HIS A 128 -2.72 13.65 16.98
N ASP A 129 -1.59 14.32 17.08
CA ASP A 129 -1.11 14.92 18.32
C ASP A 129 -0.26 16.15 18.00
N ALA A 130 -0.70 17.35 18.42
CA ALA A 130 0.01 18.57 18.09
C ALA A 130 1.31 18.78 18.89
N ALA A 131 1.59 17.95 19.90
CA ALA A 131 2.70 18.18 20.85
C ALA A 131 4.08 17.72 20.36
N GLY A 132 4.16 16.76 19.42
CA GLY A 132 5.40 16.14 18.94
C GLY A 132 5.88 16.63 17.57
N ALA A 133 7.05 16.14 17.11
CA ALA A 133 7.52 16.41 15.75
C ALA A 133 6.67 15.68 14.70
N PHE A 134 6.14 14.50 15.02
CA PHE A 134 5.09 13.82 14.26
C PHE A 134 3.73 14.17 14.80
N GLN A 135 2.99 14.98 14.04
CA GLN A 135 1.68 15.48 14.40
C GLN A 135 0.51 14.62 13.91
N SER A 136 0.79 13.70 12.99
CA SER A 136 -0.20 12.75 12.50
C SER A 136 0.46 11.42 12.11
N ALA A 137 -0.29 10.34 12.31
CA ALA A 137 0.08 9.00 11.88
C ALA A 137 -1.12 8.28 11.26
N VAL A 138 -0.85 7.53 10.20
CA VAL A 138 -1.80 6.60 9.57
C VAL A 138 -1.16 5.22 9.53
N VAL A 139 -1.88 4.20 9.98
CA VAL A 139 -1.43 2.81 10.00
C VAL A 139 -2.42 1.98 9.20
N LEU A 140 -1.93 1.03 8.39
CA LEU A 140 -2.72 0.09 7.63
C LEU A 140 -2.13 -1.33 7.76
N ASP A 141 -2.87 -2.23 8.36
CA ASP A 141 -2.51 -3.65 8.39
C ASP A 141 -2.83 -4.31 7.05
N VAL A 142 -1.78 -4.65 6.33
CA VAL A 142 -1.83 -5.41 5.08
C VAL A 142 -1.17 -6.78 5.20
N ARG A 143 -0.74 -7.18 6.41
CA ARG A 143 -0.01 -8.44 6.59
C ARG A 143 -0.91 -9.57 7.05
N ARG A 144 -1.71 -9.33 8.10
CA ARG A 144 -2.60 -10.37 8.66
C ARG A 144 -3.72 -10.77 7.68
N GLY A 145 -4.02 -9.90 6.72
CA GLY A 145 -5.04 -10.14 5.70
C GLY A 145 -4.61 -10.93 4.47
N LEU A 146 -3.33 -11.34 4.36
CA LEU A 146 -2.81 -12.12 3.24
C LEU A 146 -3.23 -13.60 3.37
N THR A 147 -4.51 -13.88 3.15
CA THR A 147 -5.13 -15.20 3.40
C THR A 147 -5.76 -15.84 2.15
N GLY A 148 -5.86 -15.10 1.06
CA GLY A 148 -6.38 -15.58 -0.21
C GLY A 148 -5.37 -16.42 -1.00
N THR A 149 -5.84 -17.07 -2.07
CA THR A 149 -5.01 -17.94 -2.92
C THR A 149 -4.18 -17.17 -3.97
N GLY A 150 -4.57 -15.94 -4.31
CA GLY A 150 -3.87 -15.09 -5.27
C GLY A 150 -3.97 -15.57 -6.73
N ARG A 151 -4.10 -14.63 -7.69
CA ARG A 151 -3.98 -14.92 -9.13
C ARG A 151 -2.90 -14.03 -9.72
N TYR A 152 -1.95 -14.64 -10.43
CA TYR A 152 -0.80 -13.97 -11.02
C TYR A 152 -0.76 -14.22 -12.55
N PRO A 153 -0.15 -13.33 -13.35
CA PRO A 153 0.51 -12.09 -12.93
C PRO A 153 -0.48 -10.97 -12.57
N VAL A 154 -0.13 -10.17 -11.56
CA VAL A 154 -0.80 -8.88 -11.28
C VAL A 154 0.04 -7.76 -11.88
N ARG A 155 -0.64 -6.81 -12.53
CA ARG A 155 -0.02 -5.67 -13.21
C ARG A 155 -0.60 -4.39 -12.62
N TYR A 156 0.26 -3.44 -12.30
CA TYR A 156 -0.16 -2.13 -11.81
C TYR A 156 0.66 -1.00 -12.44
N PRO A 157 0.02 0.04 -13.01
CA PRO A 157 -1.39 0.06 -13.38
C PRO A 157 -1.74 -1.09 -14.34
N GLY A 158 -2.96 -1.60 -14.28
CA GLY A 158 -3.40 -2.75 -15.07
C GLY A 158 -3.63 -2.42 -16.55
N PRO A 159 -3.76 -3.43 -17.43
CA PRO A 159 -4.01 -3.23 -18.85
C PRO A 159 -5.25 -2.34 -19.10
N GLY A 160 -5.08 -1.29 -19.90
CA GLY A 160 -6.13 -0.34 -20.25
C GLY A 160 -6.60 0.59 -19.12
N GLN A 161 -6.00 0.50 -17.93
CA GLN A 161 -6.37 1.32 -16.77
C GLN A 161 -5.76 2.72 -16.83
N ALA A 162 -6.35 3.64 -16.05
CA ALA A 162 -5.80 4.97 -15.83
C ALA A 162 -5.25 5.11 -14.40
N ALA A 163 -4.03 5.61 -14.25
CA ALA A 163 -3.38 5.83 -12.96
C ALA A 163 -2.89 7.27 -12.77
N PRO A 164 -2.83 7.79 -11.54
CA PRO A 164 -2.37 9.14 -11.28
C PRO A 164 -0.90 9.28 -11.67
N SER A 165 -0.53 10.46 -12.19
CA SER A 165 0.87 10.85 -12.32
C SER A 165 1.43 11.15 -10.94
N LEU A 166 2.27 10.25 -10.42
CA LEU A 166 2.87 10.35 -9.10
C LEU A 166 4.40 10.26 -9.20
N ARG A 167 5.06 10.77 -8.16
CA ARG A 167 6.50 10.59 -7.92
C ARG A 167 6.73 9.31 -7.11
N ALA A 168 7.91 8.73 -7.24
CA ALA A 168 8.37 7.75 -6.28
C ALA A 168 8.39 8.37 -4.88
N ALA A 169 7.99 7.61 -3.87
CA ALA A 169 8.06 8.05 -2.49
C ALA A 169 9.52 8.26 -2.08
N THR A 170 9.76 9.26 -1.25
CA THR A 170 11.06 9.51 -0.61
C THR A 170 10.96 9.26 0.88
N GLY A 171 12.05 8.84 1.52
CA GLY A 171 12.07 8.54 2.96
C GLY A 171 11.32 7.25 3.33
N GLU A 172 11.16 6.32 2.40
CA GLU A 172 10.84 4.92 2.71
C GLU A 172 12.09 4.22 3.27
N TRP A 173 11.89 3.26 4.18
CA TRP A 173 12.95 2.37 4.61
C TRP A 173 12.55 0.92 4.29
N PRO A 174 13.39 0.13 3.60
CA PRO A 174 14.66 0.50 2.96
C PRO A 174 14.55 1.63 1.92
N ASP A 175 15.65 2.32 1.63
CA ASP A 175 15.65 3.31 0.55
C ASP A 175 15.60 2.60 -0.81
N ALA A 176 14.45 2.71 -1.48
CA ALA A 176 14.22 2.11 -2.79
C ALA A 176 15.11 2.71 -3.89
N LEU A 177 15.66 3.91 -3.67
CA LEU A 177 16.41 4.67 -4.67
C LEU A 177 17.93 4.48 -4.56
N ALA A 178 18.42 3.88 -3.46
CA ALA A 178 19.85 3.77 -3.17
C ALA A 178 20.65 3.07 -4.27
N GLY A 179 20.08 2.02 -4.89
CA GLY A 179 20.71 1.26 -5.97
C GLY A 179 20.41 1.79 -7.38
N CYS A 180 19.64 2.87 -7.52
CA CYS A 180 19.26 3.41 -8.82
C CYS A 180 20.22 4.52 -9.28
N PRO A 181 20.40 4.71 -10.60
CA PRO A 181 21.09 5.90 -11.13
C PRO A 181 20.46 7.21 -10.61
N ALA A 182 21.28 8.23 -10.36
CA ALA A 182 20.78 9.52 -9.91
C ALA A 182 20.00 10.23 -11.04
N VAL A 183 18.80 10.71 -10.72
CA VAL A 183 17.95 11.53 -11.58
C VAL A 183 17.26 12.60 -10.74
N ALA A 184 16.77 13.66 -11.38
CA ALA A 184 16.15 14.79 -10.66
C ALA A 184 14.92 14.37 -9.82
N ALA A 185 14.09 13.49 -10.36
CA ALA A 185 13.00 12.86 -9.63
C ALA A 185 12.51 11.62 -10.37
N ARG A 186 12.24 10.53 -9.65
CA ARG A 186 11.66 9.32 -10.25
C ARG A 186 10.15 9.34 -10.24
N GLY A 187 9.55 8.69 -11.24
CA GLY A 187 8.12 8.41 -11.26
C GLY A 187 7.75 7.29 -10.29
N ALA A 188 6.48 7.25 -9.89
CA ALA A 188 5.95 6.17 -9.05
C ALA A 188 6.11 4.79 -9.74
N PRO A 189 6.16 3.69 -8.96
CA PRO A 189 6.44 2.38 -9.51
C PRO A 189 5.35 1.87 -10.46
N VAL A 190 5.76 1.31 -11.58
CA VAL A 190 4.96 0.37 -12.39
C VAL A 190 5.35 -1.04 -11.94
N ALA A 191 4.38 -1.85 -11.53
CA ALA A 191 4.61 -3.13 -10.87
C ALA A 191 4.09 -4.33 -11.66
N LEU A 192 4.88 -5.39 -11.63
CA LEU A 192 4.52 -6.75 -12.02
C LEU A 192 4.72 -7.66 -10.81
N LEU A 193 3.66 -8.34 -10.35
CA LEU A 193 3.79 -9.42 -9.36
C LEU A 193 3.60 -10.75 -10.08
N LEU A 194 4.59 -11.63 -9.99
CA LEU A 194 4.56 -12.99 -10.52
C LEU A 194 4.19 -14.04 -9.46
N GLY A 195 4.11 -13.62 -8.19
CA GLY A 195 3.90 -14.49 -7.05
C GLY A 195 5.22 -14.95 -6.42
N PRO A 196 5.21 -15.34 -5.13
CA PRO A 196 6.43 -15.57 -4.34
C PRO A 196 7.40 -16.57 -4.97
N ASP A 197 6.87 -17.65 -5.56
CA ASP A 197 7.66 -18.72 -6.17
C ASP A 197 8.42 -18.28 -7.44
N ARG A 198 8.12 -17.09 -7.96
CA ARG A 198 8.64 -16.57 -9.23
C ARG A 198 9.38 -15.24 -9.07
N ALA A 199 9.77 -14.88 -7.84
CA ALA A 199 10.40 -13.59 -7.52
C ALA A 199 11.71 -13.29 -8.27
N GLY A 200 12.43 -14.33 -8.70
CA GLY A 200 13.71 -14.21 -9.41
C GLY A 200 13.60 -14.21 -10.94
N GLU A 201 12.38 -14.26 -11.50
CA GLU A 201 12.22 -14.49 -12.94
C GLU A 201 12.34 -13.23 -13.81
N VAL A 202 12.28 -12.03 -13.23
CA VAL A 202 12.35 -10.80 -14.02
C VAL A 202 13.79 -10.33 -14.15
N SER A 203 14.26 -10.16 -15.38
CA SER A 203 15.65 -9.77 -15.69
C SER A 203 15.78 -8.40 -16.37
N GLY A 204 14.67 -7.84 -16.88
CA GLY A 204 14.69 -6.60 -17.65
C GLY A 204 13.35 -5.89 -17.64
N VAL A 205 13.40 -4.59 -17.95
CA VAL A 205 12.21 -3.77 -18.17
C VAL A 205 12.45 -2.80 -19.32
N THR A 206 11.44 -2.63 -20.17
CA THR A 206 11.33 -1.54 -21.14
C THR A 206 10.09 -0.71 -20.85
N LEU A 207 10.24 0.61 -20.83
CA LEU A 207 9.14 1.57 -20.80
C LEU A 207 9.13 2.43 -22.07
N ARG A 208 7.93 2.65 -22.61
CA ARG A 208 7.69 3.67 -23.64
C ARG A 208 6.57 4.60 -23.19
N VAL A 209 6.76 5.89 -23.37
CA VAL A 209 5.78 6.95 -23.09
C VAL A 209 5.50 7.67 -24.39
N ASN A 210 4.24 7.67 -24.83
CA ASN A 210 3.82 8.24 -26.12
C ASN A 210 4.69 7.73 -27.30
N GLY A 211 5.03 6.44 -27.26
CA GLY A 211 5.88 5.77 -28.26
C GLY A 211 7.39 5.92 -28.06
N GLN A 212 7.84 6.88 -27.26
CA GLN A 212 9.26 7.13 -27.00
C GLN A 212 9.80 6.26 -25.86
N ALA A 213 10.96 5.64 -26.06
CA ALA A 213 11.62 4.89 -25.00
C ALA A 213 12.06 5.82 -23.87
N VAL A 214 11.81 5.43 -22.63
CA VAL A 214 12.24 6.16 -21.43
C VAL A 214 13.02 5.22 -20.51
N GLY A 215 14.01 5.77 -19.81
CA GLY A 215 14.77 5.01 -18.82
C GLY A 215 13.96 4.69 -17.57
N ALA A 216 14.28 3.56 -16.95
CA ALA A 216 13.67 3.11 -15.71
C ALA A 216 14.68 2.30 -14.89
N CYS A 217 14.62 2.48 -13.57
CA CYS A 217 15.33 1.62 -12.63
C CYS A 217 14.48 0.38 -12.33
N LEU A 218 15.04 -0.82 -12.55
CA LEU A 218 14.39 -2.09 -12.25
C LEU A 218 14.74 -2.56 -10.84
N LEU A 219 13.73 -2.72 -9.99
CA LEU A 219 13.86 -3.33 -8.68
C LEU A 219 13.22 -4.71 -8.67
N THR A 220 13.99 -5.74 -8.34
CA THR A 220 13.54 -7.11 -8.09
C THR A 220 14.20 -7.65 -6.83
N ALA A 221 13.76 -8.83 -6.37
CA ALA A 221 14.42 -9.55 -5.27
C ALA A 221 15.89 -9.93 -5.58
N SER A 222 16.30 -9.96 -6.85
CA SER A 222 17.67 -10.27 -7.26
C SER A 222 18.52 -9.02 -7.58
N THR A 223 17.90 -7.93 -8.02
CA THR A 223 18.63 -6.72 -8.46
C THR A 223 18.67 -5.61 -7.42
N PHE A 224 17.74 -5.56 -6.47
CA PHE A 224 17.69 -4.47 -5.49
C PHE A 224 18.97 -4.42 -4.65
N THR A 225 19.52 -3.23 -4.51
CA THR A 225 20.66 -2.92 -3.62
C THR A 225 20.27 -1.68 -2.81
N GLY A 226 20.22 -1.83 -1.49
CA GLY A 226 19.94 -0.74 -0.57
C GLY A 226 21.22 0.02 -0.19
N ALA A 227 21.09 1.02 0.68
CA ALA A 227 22.23 1.82 1.15
C ALA A 227 23.26 1.00 1.96
N ASN A 228 22.85 -0.15 2.48
CA ASN A 228 23.68 -1.10 3.22
C ASN A 228 23.13 -2.53 3.07
N GLU A 229 23.83 -3.52 3.62
CA GLU A 229 23.44 -4.93 3.55
C GLU A 229 22.11 -5.24 4.25
N ALA A 230 21.81 -4.57 5.36
CA ALA A 230 20.58 -4.79 6.11
C ALA A 230 19.37 -4.32 5.29
N GLU A 231 19.45 -3.14 4.70
CA GLU A 231 18.45 -2.61 3.78
C GLU A 231 18.30 -3.48 2.54
N THR A 232 19.41 -3.90 1.93
CA THR A 232 19.41 -4.81 0.78
C THR A 232 18.64 -6.10 1.11
N ARG A 233 18.95 -6.72 2.25
CA ARG A 233 18.28 -7.95 2.70
C ARG A 233 16.79 -7.74 2.92
N VAL A 234 16.39 -6.67 3.60
CA VAL A 234 14.98 -6.38 3.90
C VAL A 234 14.22 -6.06 2.62
N GLY A 235 14.75 -5.20 1.75
CA GLY A 235 14.07 -4.79 0.51
C GLY A 235 13.89 -5.96 -0.44
N ARG A 236 14.92 -6.82 -0.57
CA ARG A 236 14.81 -8.07 -1.34
C ARG A 236 13.78 -9.03 -0.75
N ALA A 237 13.71 -9.15 0.59
CA ALA A 237 12.71 -9.99 1.24
C ALA A 237 11.27 -9.49 0.98
N VAL A 238 11.06 -8.17 1.01
CA VAL A 238 9.76 -7.58 0.64
C VAL A 238 9.46 -7.84 -0.84
N LEU A 239 10.38 -7.61 -1.76
CA LEU A 239 10.11 -7.90 -3.18
C LEU A 239 9.85 -9.40 -3.42
N ALA A 240 10.57 -10.29 -2.72
CA ALA A 240 10.43 -11.72 -2.82
C ALA A 240 9.08 -12.22 -2.30
N ALA A 241 8.60 -11.69 -1.17
CA ALA A 241 7.36 -12.13 -0.55
C ALA A 241 6.11 -11.92 -1.44
N GLN A 242 6.20 -11.07 -2.47
CA GLN A 242 5.15 -10.77 -3.44
C GLN A 242 5.47 -11.27 -4.85
N GLY A 243 6.71 -11.71 -5.10
CA GLY A 243 7.23 -11.94 -6.44
C GLY A 243 7.24 -10.67 -7.30
N ALA A 244 7.59 -9.54 -6.70
CA ALA A 244 7.46 -8.22 -7.30
C ALA A 244 8.70 -7.85 -8.13
N ALA A 245 8.42 -7.31 -9.32
CA ALA A 245 9.35 -6.54 -10.12
C ALA A 245 8.75 -5.15 -10.38
N LEU A 246 9.56 -4.12 -10.16
CA LEU A 246 9.13 -2.73 -10.20
C LEU A 246 9.99 -1.96 -11.19
N ALA A 247 9.34 -1.20 -12.05
CA ALA A 247 9.98 -0.21 -12.89
C ALA A 247 9.73 1.18 -12.29
N LEU A 248 10.80 1.86 -11.91
CA LEU A 248 10.76 3.24 -11.44
C LEU A 248 11.23 4.15 -12.59
N PRO A 249 10.32 4.82 -13.31
CA PRO A 249 10.69 5.69 -14.42
C PRO A 249 11.69 6.78 -13.99
N ASP A 250 12.62 7.14 -14.88
CA ASP A 250 13.65 8.18 -14.62
C ASP A 250 13.06 9.60 -14.46
N ALA A 251 11.78 9.78 -14.77
CA ALA A 251 10.99 10.99 -14.53
C ALA A 251 9.53 10.62 -14.20
N PRO A 252 8.77 11.44 -13.45
CA PRO A 252 7.34 11.25 -13.29
C PRO A 252 6.65 11.15 -14.65
N LEU A 253 5.79 10.14 -14.81
CA LEU A 253 5.07 9.93 -16.07
C LEU A 253 4.19 11.14 -16.35
N PRO A 254 4.23 11.77 -17.54
CA PRO A 254 3.42 12.94 -17.84
C PRO A 254 1.93 12.63 -17.68
N THR A 255 1.16 13.62 -17.27
CA THR A 255 -0.31 13.58 -17.24
C THR A 255 -0.88 13.28 -18.64
N GLY A 256 -1.92 12.43 -18.72
CA GLY A 256 -2.58 12.04 -19.97
C GLY A 256 -1.74 11.23 -20.98
N ALA A 257 -0.61 10.67 -20.56
CA ALA A 257 0.31 9.91 -21.41
C ALA A 257 -0.13 8.46 -21.62
N ASP A 258 0.15 7.94 -22.82
CA ASP A 258 0.07 6.52 -23.14
C ASP A 258 1.39 5.84 -22.75
N VAL A 259 1.29 4.80 -21.91
CA VAL A 259 2.47 4.10 -21.38
C VAL A 259 2.41 2.64 -21.78
N GLN A 260 3.48 2.16 -22.39
CA GLN A 260 3.70 0.76 -22.70
C GLN A 260 4.85 0.25 -21.83
N VAL A 261 4.66 -0.92 -21.23
CA VAL A 261 5.63 -1.56 -20.36
C VAL A 261 5.81 -3.01 -20.78
N SER A 262 7.04 -3.49 -20.73
CA SER A 262 7.40 -4.89 -20.92
C SER A 262 8.42 -5.29 -19.87
N PHE A 263 8.17 -6.39 -19.17
CA PHE A 263 9.15 -7.02 -18.30
C PHE A 263 9.63 -8.33 -18.92
N ASP A 264 10.93 -8.54 -18.94
CA ASP A 264 11.53 -9.75 -19.53
C ASP A 264 11.53 -10.89 -18.52
N THR A 265 11.07 -12.07 -18.94
CA THR A 265 11.08 -13.29 -18.13
C THR A 265 11.56 -14.49 -18.96
N PRO A 266 12.03 -15.58 -18.33
CA PRO A 266 12.38 -16.82 -19.02
C PRO A 266 11.25 -17.43 -19.85
N ARG A 267 9.98 -17.09 -19.55
CA ARG A 267 8.80 -17.59 -20.28
C ARG A 267 8.35 -16.64 -21.39
N GLY A 268 9.15 -15.62 -21.70
CA GLY A 268 8.83 -14.54 -22.63
C GLY A 268 8.44 -13.23 -21.92
N PRO A 269 8.35 -12.12 -22.67
CA PRO A 269 8.03 -10.82 -22.10
C PRO A 269 6.58 -10.75 -21.59
N VAL A 270 6.39 -10.13 -20.43
CA VAL A 270 5.08 -9.73 -19.91
C VAL A 270 4.86 -8.26 -20.23
N ALA A 271 4.11 -7.98 -21.28
CA ALA A 271 3.86 -6.63 -21.77
C ALA A 271 2.39 -6.21 -21.65
N TRP A 272 2.17 -4.91 -21.42
CA TRP A 272 0.84 -4.28 -21.45
C TRP A 272 0.95 -2.77 -21.64
N ALA A 273 -0.20 -2.13 -21.81
CA ALA A 273 -0.32 -0.67 -21.88
C ALA A 273 -1.34 -0.15 -20.87
N PHE A 274 -1.12 1.07 -20.38
CA PHE A 274 -2.03 1.82 -19.52
C PHE A 274 -1.91 3.32 -19.84
N ARG A 275 -2.75 4.15 -19.21
CA ARG A 275 -2.69 5.61 -19.35
C ARG A 275 -2.45 6.29 -18.01
N THR A 276 -1.81 7.44 -18.02
CA THR A 276 -1.88 8.34 -16.85
C THR A 276 -3.17 9.17 -16.93
N GLN A 277 -3.71 9.53 -15.76
CA GLN A 277 -4.89 10.40 -15.68
C GLN A 277 -4.59 11.79 -16.27
N PRO A 278 -5.58 12.48 -16.85
CA PRO A 278 -5.49 13.90 -17.22
C PRO A 278 -5.33 14.83 -16.00
#